data_AF-A0A3B1AIB7-F1
#
_entry.id   AF-A0A3B1AIB7-F1
#
_cell.length_a   1.000
_cell.length_b   1.000
_cell.length_c   1.000
_cell.angle_alpha   90.00
_cell.angle_beta   90.00
_cell.angle_gamma   90.00
#
_symmetry.space_group_name_H-M   'P 1'
#
loop_
_entity.id
_entity.type
_entity.pdbx_description
1 polymer ?
#
loop_
_entity_poly.entity_id
_entity_poly.type
_entity_poly.pdbx_seq_one_letter_code
_entity_poly.pdbx_strand_id
1 'polypeptide(L)' 'MINFDEKRDFIRMAADHPLQFHVVESGEAGCGICINLSATGVLFHTDRPITIGTQLSINITPKYAV' A
#
# COMPACT_ATOMS: atom_id res chain seq x y z
N MET A 1 -15.53 -17.70 24.07
CA MET A 1 -14.28 -17.77 23.27
C MET A 1 -14.52 -16.91 22.04
N ILE A 2 -13.85 -15.77 21.90
CA ILE A 2 -14.10 -14.88 20.75
C ILE A 2 -13.50 -15.55 19.52
N ASN A 3 -14.35 -16.16 18.71
CA ASN A 3 -13.95 -16.76 17.44
C ASN A 3 -13.85 -15.60 16.44
N PHE A 4 -12.68 -14.98 16.36
CA PHE A 4 -12.38 -14.03 15.29
C PHE A 4 -12.30 -14.84 14.00
N ASP A 5 -13.36 -14.83 13.20
CA ASP A 5 -13.37 -15.31 11.81
C ASP A 5 -12.58 -14.29 10.97
N GLU A 6 -11.27 -14.23 11.20
CA GLU A 6 -10.35 -13.44 10.39
C GLU A 6 -10.30 -14.06 9.00
N LYS A 7 -10.77 -13.29 8.02
CA LYS A 7 -10.92 -13.74 6.63
C LYS A 7 -9.67 -13.55 5.79
N ARG A 8 -8.63 -12.92 6.35
CA ARG A 8 -7.39 -12.61 5.63
C ARG A 8 -6.34 -13.67 5.90
N ASP A 9 -5.75 -14.16 4.82
CA ASP A 9 -4.69 -15.15 4.88
C ASP A 9 -3.32 -14.57 5.30
N PHE A 10 -3.18 -13.23 5.34
CA PHE A 10 -1.91 -12.55 5.56
C PHE A 10 -1.98 -11.48 6.65
N ILE A 11 -0.99 -11.52 7.54
CA ILE A 11 -0.77 -10.50 8.58
C ILE A 11 -0.43 -9.17 7.91
N ARG A 12 -0.97 -8.09 8.49
CA ARG A 12 -0.67 -6.71 8.08
C ARG A 12 0.24 -6.05 9.11
N MET A 13 1.41 -5.63 8.68
CA MET A 13 2.34 -4.84 9.47
C MET A 13 1.97 -3.37 9.32
N ALA A 14 1.77 -2.67 10.44
CA ALA A 14 1.64 -1.21 10.45
C ALA A 14 2.96 -0.59 9.96
N ALA A 15 2.86 0.45 9.13
CA ALA A 15 4.03 1.09 8.53
C ALA A 15 4.08 2.60 8.76
N ASP A 16 2.94 3.30 8.60
CA ASP A 16 2.83 4.76 8.67
C ASP A 16 4.01 5.49 8.00
N HIS A 17 4.31 5.08 6.76
CA HIS A 17 5.52 5.47 6.03
C HIS A 17 5.19 6.10 4.67
N PRO A 18 5.92 7.13 4.21
CA PRO A 18 5.78 7.64 2.85
C PRO A 18 5.96 6.54 1.80
N LEU A 19 5.11 6.58 0.77
CA LEU A 19 5.28 5.79 -0.46
C LEU A 19 5.22 6.69 -1.70
N GLN A 20 5.77 6.18 -2.78
CA GLN A 20 5.62 6.72 -4.12
C GLN A 20 4.91 5.67 -4.99
N PHE A 21 4.17 6.12 -5.99
CA PHE A 21 3.57 5.23 -6.97
C PHE A 21 3.59 5.86 -8.37
N HIS A 22 3.46 5.00 -9.38
CA HIS A 22 3.12 5.44 -10.73
C HIS A 22 2.01 4.58 -11.32
N VAL A 23 1.13 5.22 -12.09
CA VAL A 23 0.13 4.54 -12.91
C VAL A 23 0.86 3.88 -14.08
N VAL A 24 0.70 2.56 -14.22
CA VAL A 24 1.47 1.79 -15.21
C VAL A 24 1.12 2.20 -16.65
N GLU A 25 -0.16 2.50 -16.92
CA GLU A 25 -0.64 2.83 -18.26
C GLU A 25 -0.28 4.25 -18.70
N SER A 26 -0.40 5.25 -17.82
CA SER A 26 -0.16 6.66 -18.15
C SER A 26 1.24 7.17 -17.78
N GLY A 27 1.95 6.46 -16.91
CA GLY A 27 3.23 6.92 -16.34
C GLY A 27 3.11 8.04 -15.31
N GLU A 28 1.88 8.48 -14.99
CA GLU A 28 1.67 9.52 -13.98
C GLU A 28 2.15 9.07 -12.60
N ALA A 29 3.03 9.86 -11.99
CA ALA A 29 3.59 9.60 -10.67
C ALA A 29 2.85 10.37 -9.56
N GLY A 30 2.71 9.75 -8.39
CA GLY A 30 2.08 10.32 -7.20
C GLY A 30 2.73 9.84 -5.90
N CYS A 31 2.29 10.43 -4.79
CA CYS A 31 2.78 10.13 -3.46
C CYS A 31 1.62 9.75 -2.53
N GLY A 32 1.93 9.04 -1.45
CA GLY A 32 0.95 8.69 -0.42
C GLY A 32 1.61 8.28 0.89
N ILE A 33 0.77 7.87 1.84
CA ILE A 33 1.19 7.31 3.13
C ILE A 33 0.72 5.86 3.22
N CYS A 34 1.67 4.93 3.32
CA CYS A 34 1.43 3.51 3.52
C CYS A 34 1.02 3.32 4.98
N ILE A 35 -0.23 2.92 5.19
CA ILE A 35 -0.78 2.70 6.52
C ILE A 35 -0.37 1.31 7.02
N ASN A 36 -0.50 0.30 6.15
CA ASN A 36 -0.02 -1.05 6.44
C ASN A 36 0.32 -1.81 5.15
N LEU A 37 1.16 -2.83 5.28
CA LEU A 37 1.48 -3.78 4.22
C LEU A 37 1.38 -5.22 4.71
N SER A 38 1.16 -6.13 3.78
CA SER A 38 1.17 -7.58 3.97
C SER A 38 1.95 -8.23 2.83
N ALA A 39 2.09 -9.55 2.87
CA ALA A 39 2.74 -10.29 1.80
C ALA A 39 2.08 -10.11 0.42
N THR A 40 0.79 -9.76 0.36
CA THR A 40 0.01 -9.73 -0.88
C THR A 40 -0.66 -8.39 -1.17
N GLY A 41 -0.44 -7.37 -0.36
CA GLY A 41 -1.08 -6.08 -0.60
C GLY A 41 -0.67 -4.99 0.36
N VAL A 42 -1.04 -3.76 0.00
CA VAL A 42 -0.77 -2.52 0.72
C VAL A 42 -2.07 -1.72 0.89
N LEU A 43 -2.22 -1.06 2.05
CA LEU A 43 -3.20 -0.02 2.26
C LEU A 43 -2.48 1.32 2.34
N PHE A 44 -2.92 2.31 1.55
CA PHE A 44 -2.37 3.65 1.59
C PHE A 44 -3.41 4.73 1.36
N HIS A 45 -3.09 5.95 1.79
CA HIS A 45 -3.83 7.17 1.48
C HIS A 45 -3.05 8.02 0.47
N THR A 46 -3.76 8.68 -0.43
CA THR A 46 -3.24 9.68 -1.37
C THR A 46 -4.30 10.75 -1.60
N ASP A 47 -3.88 11.92 -2.07
CA ASP A 47 -4.75 13.02 -2.47
C ASP A 47 -5.25 12.88 -3.91
N ARG A 48 -4.74 11.89 -4.66
CA ARG A 48 -5.17 11.62 -6.03
C ARG A 48 -6.27 10.57 -6.09
N PRO A 49 -7.39 10.83 -6.78
CA PRO A 49 -8.38 9.80 -7.04
C PRO A 49 -7.76 8.74 -7.96
N ILE A 50 -7.92 7.46 -7.59
CA ILE A 50 -7.45 6.32 -8.39
C ILE A 50 -8.66 5.45 -8.66
N THR A 51 -8.91 5.16 -9.94
CA THR A 51 -10.01 4.31 -10.37
C THR A 51 -9.74 2.86 -9.98
N ILE A 52 -10.78 2.16 -9.54
CA ILE A 52 -10.67 0.72 -9.23
C ILE A 52 -10.26 -0.03 -10.50
N GLY A 53 -9.30 -0.95 -10.36
CA GLY A 53 -8.74 -1.71 -11.48
C GLY A 53 -7.52 -1.06 -12.13
N THR A 54 -7.20 0.20 -11.82
CA THR A 54 -5.96 0.82 -12.28
C THR A 54 -4.74 0.08 -11.73
N GLN A 55 -3.84 -0.32 -12.63
CA GLN A 55 -2.58 -0.94 -12.24
C GLN A 55 -1.57 0.13 -11.79
N LEU A 56 -1.05 -0.05 -10.57
CA LEU A 56 -0.04 0.82 -9.98
C LEU A 56 1.24 0.04 -9.74
N SER A 57 2.37 0.70 -9.92
CA SER A 57 3.64 0.26 -9.38
C SER A 57 3.96 1.09 -8.15
N ILE A 58 4.23 0.40 -7.04
CA ILE A 58 4.43 1.00 -5.72
C ILE A 58 5.90 0.91 -5.34
N ASN A 59 6.43 2.00 -4.80
CA ASN A 59 7.74 2.05 -4.17
C ASN A 59 7.62 2.52 -2.71
N ILE A 60 8.08 1.68 -1.78
CA ILE A 60 8.25 2.03 -0.38
C ILE A 60 9.75 1.92 -0.08
N THR A 61 10.42 3.06 0.03
CA THR A 61 11.85 3.09 0.33
C THR A 61 12.05 3.23 1.85
N PRO A 62 12.78 2.32 2.51
CA PRO A 62 13.03 2.45 3.94
C PRO A 62 13.92 3.68 4.22
N LYS A 63 13.62 4.38 5.31
CA LYS A 63 14.41 5.54 5.75
C LYS A 63 15.82 5.17 6.20
N TYR A 64 15.99 3.97 6.74
CA TYR A 64 17.24 3.45 7.24
C TYR A 64 17.52 2.10 6.59
N ALA A 65 18.74 1.90 6.10
CA ALA A 65 19.24 0.59 5.69
C ALA A 65 20.24 0.11 6.74
N VAL A 66 20.14 -1.17 7.11
CA VAL A 66 21.11 -1.88 7.97
C VAL A 66 22.02 -2.73 7.12
#